data_AF-A0A943P631-F1
#
_entry.id   AF-A0A943P631-F1
#
_cell.length_a   1.000
_cell.length_b   1.000
_cell.length_c   1.000
_cell.angle_alpha   90.00
_cell.angle_beta   90.00
_cell.angle_gamma   90.00
#
_symmetry.space_group_name_H-M   'P 1'
#
loop_
_entity.id
_entity.type
_entity.pdbx_description
1 polymer ?
#
loop_
_entity_poly.entity_id
_entity_poly.type
_entity_poly.pdbx_seq_one_letter_code
_entity_poly.pdbx_strand_id
1 'polypeptide(L)'
;MKLKYPAEAFALGILMFSAGMKEAFSAGILVILAVVSAEFLKNLLEPCVPEWSWKGCVYVGTAAVCGGTFLVGFTFLGIGMEPGLWIMTFLIGLLAAKYVVNGELQAEYGELFWETALIWGFWVLLAAVREFCGTGEVFGKLLMEPEFRSRKILDITFAFLTAGLALAFTNGVLKKKSTDTNSLLVMIPAVIYARPFVLDGGGELVSLIWTIAVPLILFLSVKRTLRFSRTGAAFRGLPAEMLSMGFIYMILSIY
;
A
#
# COMPACT_ATOMS: atom_id res chain seq x y z
N MET A 1 1.56 18.96 -11.99
CA MET A 1 0.97 17.90 -12.83
C MET A 1 0.25 16.90 -11.95
N LYS A 2 -0.88 16.34 -12.42
CA LYS A 2 -1.60 15.27 -11.71
C LYS A 2 -0.75 13.99 -11.72
N LEU A 3 -0.85 13.21 -10.64
CA LEU A 3 -0.25 11.88 -10.52
C LEU A 3 -0.80 10.95 -11.58
N LYS A 4 0.08 10.17 -12.22
CA LYS A 4 -0.32 9.16 -13.20
C LYS A 4 -0.12 7.72 -12.69
N TYR A 5 0.28 7.51 -11.43
CA TYR A 5 0.33 6.19 -10.80
C TYR A 5 -0.73 6.00 -9.66
N PRO A 6 -1.20 4.76 -9.42
CA PRO A 6 -2.20 4.43 -8.41
C PRO A 6 -1.60 4.43 -6.99
N ALA A 7 -1.43 5.62 -6.43
CA ALA A 7 -0.78 5.81 -5.13
C ALA A 7 -1.43 5.02 -3.97
N GLU A 8 -2.77 4.86 -3.98
CA GLU A 8 -3.49 4.11 -2.93
C GLU A 8 -3.19 2.60 -2.99
N ALA A 9 -3.18 2.01 -4.18
CA ALA A 9 -2.89 0.58 -4.37
C ALA A 9 -1.43 0.26 -3.99
N PHE A 10 -0.48 1.12 -4.40
CA PHE A 10 0.91 0.98 -3.99
C PHE A 10 1.11 1.20 -2.50
N ALA A 11 0.42 2.16 -1.88
CA ALA A 11 0.50 2.36 -0.43
C ALA A 11 0.09 1.10 0.31
N LEU A 12 -1.06 0.51 -0.02
CA LEU A 12 -1.55 -0.71 0.63
C LEU A 12 -0.64 -1.91 0.32
N GLY A 13 -0.15 -2.03 -0.92
CA GLY A 13 0.83 -3.05 -1.30
C GLY A 13 2.12 -2.95 -0.48
N ILE A 14 2.69 -1.76 -0.34
CA ILE A 14 3.90 -1.52 0.46
C ILE A 14 3.63 -1.86 1.92
N LEU A 15 2.48 -1.50 2.47
CA LEU A 15 2.13 -1.83 3.86
C LEU A 15 2.14 -3.34 4.11
N MET A 16 1.58 -4.13 3.19
CA MET A 16 1.45 -5.57 3.35
C MET A 16 2.72 -6.34 2.98
N PHE A 17 3.50 -5.88 1.99
CA PHE A 17 4.61 -6.63 1.39
C PHE A 17 5.93 -5.84 1.36
N SER A 18 6.35 -5.29 2.49
CA SER A 18 7.65 -4.60 2.62
C SER A 18 8.55 -5.19 3.72
N ALA A 19 8.19 -6.34 4.27
CA ALA A 19 9.00 -7.01 5.29
C ALA A 19 10.27 -7.63 4.67
N GLY A 20 10.13 -8.25 3.49
CA GLY A 20 11.26 -8.79 2.74
C GLY A 20 11.38 -8.22 1.32
N MET A 21 12.61 -8.17 0.80
CA MET A 21 12.90 -7.71 -0.57
C MET A 21 12.24 -8.63 -1.60
N LYS A 22 12.25 -9.95 -1.39
CA LYS A 22 11.62 -10.94 -2.30
C LYS A 22 10.11 -10.72 -2.45
N GLU A 23 9.44 -10.43 -1.34
CA GLU A 23 8.01 -10.11 -1.30
C GLU A 23 7.74 -8.77 -1.97
N ALA A 24 8.50 -7.72 -1.63
CA ALA A 24 8.34 -6.40 -2.23
C ALA A 24 8.55 -6.40 -3.75
N PHE A 25 9.55 -7.15 -4.22
CA PHE A 25 9.86 -7.28 -5.65
C PHE A 25 8.69 -7.91 -6.41
N SER A 26 8.22 -9.06 -5.93
CA SER A 26 7.14 -9.83 -6.56
C SER A 26 5.79 -9.12 -6.44
N ALA A 27 5.43 -8.64 -5.25
CA ALA A 27 4.20 -7.88 -5.03
C ALA A 27 4.12 -6.65 -5.92
N GLY A 28 5.21 -5.89 -6.07
CA GLY A 28 5.23 -4.72 -6.92
C GLY A 28 4.94 -5.00 -8.39
N ILE A 29 5.52 -6.07 -8.96
CA ILE A 29 5.21 -6.51 -10.32
C ILE A 29 3.73 -6.87 -10.46
N LEU A 30 3.17 -7.58 -9.48
CA LEU A 30 1.77 -7.98 -9.47
C LEU A 30 0.81 -6.77 -9.34
N VAL A 31 1.18 -5.75 -8.55
CA VAL A 31 0.41 -4.49 -8.50
C VAL A 31 0.43 -3.79 -9.86
N ILE A 32 1.58 -3.71 -10.53
CA ILE A 32 1.68 -3.13 -11.88
C ILE A 32 0.77 -3.90 -12.85
N LEU A 33 0.82 -5.24 -12.82
CA LEU A 33 -0.04 -6.10 -13.64
C LEU A 33 -1.53 -5.88 -13.33
N ALA A 34 -1.91 -5.69 -12.07
CA ALA A 34 -3.30 -5.39 -11.69
C ALA A 34 -3.79 -4.07 -12.30
N VAL A 35 -2.92 -3.05 -12.38
CA VAL A 35 -3.27 -1.74 -12.96
C VAL A 35 -3.38 -1.83 -14.48
N VAL A 36 -2.44 -2.52 -15.13
CA VAL A 36 -2.48 -2.74 -16.58
C VAL A 36 -3.69 -3.57 -16.98
N SER A 37 -4.03 -4.60 -16.19
CA SER A 37 -5.24 -5.40 -16.44
C SER A 37 -6.53 -4.58 -16.24
N ALA A 38 -6.54 -3.63 -15.30
CA ALA A 38 -7.65 -2.69 -15.13
C ALA A 38 -7.83 -1.79 -16.35
N GLU A 39 -6.74 -1.24 -16.88
CA GLU A 39 -6.78 -0.41 -18.08
C GLU A 39 -7.18 -1.21 -19.32
N PHE A 40 -6.67 -2.44 -19.46
CA PHE A 40 -7.07 -3.35 -20.53
C PHE A 40 -8.57 -3.68 -20.49
N LEU A 41 -9.11 -4.02 -19.31
CA LEU A 41 -10.53 -4.31 -19.14
C LEU A 41 -11.41 -3.08 -19.41
N LYS A 42 -10.97 -1.88 -18.96
CA LYS A 42 -11.66 -0.62 -19.27
C LYS A 42 -11.72 -0.40 -20.78
N ASN A 43 -10.58 -0.44 -21.46
CA ASN A 43 -10.49 -0.17 -22.90
C ASN A 43 -11.31 -1.17 -23.74
N LEU A 44 -11.46 -2.43 -23.28
CA LEU A 44 -12.24 -3.45 -23.95
C LEU A 44 -13.76 -3.29 -23.73
N LEU A 45 -14.18 -2.84 -22.55
CA LEU A 45 -15.60 -2.78 -22.16
C LEU A 45 -16.24 -1.42 -22.41
N GLU A 46 -15.48 -0.33 -22.32
CA GLU A 46 -15.93 1.05 -22.56
C GLU A 46 -16.68 1.23 -23.90
N PRO A 47 -16.23 0.64 -25.04
CA PRO A 47 -16.98 0.76 -26.31
C PRO A 47 -18.21 -0.15 -26.39
N CYS A 48 -18.31 -1.19 -25.55
CA CYS A 48 -19.28 -2.28 -25.72
C CYS A 48 -20.47 -2.22 -24.74
N VAL A 49 -20.31 -1.55 -23.60
CA VAL A 49 -21.22 -1.71 -22.44
C VAL A 49 -21.55 -0.34 -21.82
N PRO A 50 -22.77 -0.12 -21.29
CA PRO A 50 -23.12 1.11 -20.60
C PRO A 50 -22.26 1.37 -19.35
N GLU A 51 -22.12 2.64 -18.99
CA GLU A 51 -21.19 3.11 -17.94
C GLU A 51 -21.26 2.36 -16.61
N TRP A 52 -22.45 2.05 -16.16
CA TRP A 52 -22.69 1.43 -14.85
C TRP A 52 -22.20 -0.01 -14.82
N SER A 53 -22.37 -0.72 -15.93
CA SER A 53 -22.02 -2.13 -16.02
C SER A 53 -20.53 -2.31 -16.29
N TRP A 54 -19.91 -1.53 -17.18
CA TRP A 54 -18.47 -1.69 -17.42
C TRP A 54 -17.64 -1.30 -16.19
N LYS A 55 -18.03 -0.24 -15.45
CA LYS A 55 -17.33 0.14 -14.21
C LYS A 55 -17.34 -1.01 -13.21
N GLY A 56 -18.50 -1.62 -12.97
CA GLY A 56 -18.64 -2.79 -12.08
C GLY A 56 -17.80 -3.98 -12.55
N CYS A 57 -17.82 -4.29 -13.84
CA CYS A 57 -17.01 -5.36 -14.42
C CYS A 57 -15.51 -5.11 -14.26
N VAL A 58 -15.03 -3.87 -14.45
CA VAL A 58 -13.61 -3.53 -14.23
C VAL A 58 -13.24 -3.72 -12.77
N TYR A 59 -14.06 -3.26 -11.81
CA TYR A 59 -13.77 -3.48 -10.38
C TYR A 59 -13.69 -4.96 -10.02
N VAL A 60 -14.69 -5.76 -10.39
CA VAL A 60 -14.74 -7.18 -10.04
C VAL A 60 -13.65 -7.97 -10.77
N GLY A 61 -13.46 -7.71 -12.06
CA GLY A 61 -12.48 -8.39 -12.89
C GLY A 61 -11.05 -8.15 -12.43
N THR A 62 -10.70 -6.89 -12.15
CA THR A 62 -9.35 -6.53 -11.67
C THR A 62 -9.05 -7.08 -10.29
N ALA A 63 -10.00 -7.03 -9.37
CA ALA A 63 -9.84 -7.57 -8.03
C ALA A 63 -9.69 -9.09 -8.07
N ALA A 64 -10.46 -9.79 -8.91
CA ALA A 64 -10.32 -11.23 -9.13
C ALA A 64 -8.96 -11.59 -9.77
N VAL A 65 -8.52 -10.86 -10.80
CA VAL A 65 -7.20 -11.05 -11.43
C VAL A 65 -6.09 -10.80 -10.42
N CYS A 66 -6.17 -9.73 -9.64
CA CYS A 66 -5.19 -9.40 -8.61
C CYS A 66 -5.12 -10.51 -7.55
N GLY A 67 -6.24 -10.88 -6.92
CA GLY A 67 -6.26 -11.94 -5.91
C GLY A 67 -5.79 -13.30 -6.44
N GLY A 68 -6.14 -13.65 -7.68
CA GLY A 68 -5.71 -14.90 -8.31
C GLY A 68 -4.21 -14.91 -8.66
N THR A 69 -3.70 -13.83 -9.24
CA THR A 69 -2.29 -13.72 -9.63
C THR A 69 -1.36 -13.63 -8.43
N PHE A 70 -1.78 -12.95 -7.36
CA PHE A 70 -1.06 -13.00 -6.08
C PHE A 70 -1.01 -14.44 -5.55
N LEU A 71 -2.14 -15.16 -5.51
CA LEU A 71 -2.19 -16.53 -4.98
C LEU A 71 -1.25 -17.47 -5.75
N VAL A 72 -1.31 -17.44 -7.08
CA VAL A 72 -0.42 -18.25 -7.93
C VAL A 72 1.04 -17.79 -7.83
N GLY A 73 1.28 -16.48 -7.83
CA GLY A 73 2.64 -15.92 -7.79
C GLY A 73 3.37 -16.24 -6.49
N PHE A 74 2.70 -16.10 -5.35
CA PHE A 74 3.31 -16.38 -4.04
C PHE A 74 3.41 -17.86 -3.74
N THR A 75 2.45 -18.69 -4.18
CA THR A 75 2.61 -20.15 -4.07
C THR A 75 3.81 -20.65 -4.87
N PHE A 76 4.05 -20.12 -6.08
CA PHE A 76 5.25 -20.44 -6.86
C PHE A 76 6.56 -20.01 -6.17
N LEU A 77 6.53 -18.87 -5.47
CA LEU A 77 7.67 -18.37 -4.71
C LEU A 77 7.87 -19.06 -3.35
N GLY A 78 6.97 -19.96 -2.95
CA GLY A 78 6.98 -20.63 -1.64
C GLY A 78 6.57 -19.71 -0.47
N ILE A 79 5.89 -18.60 -0.76
CA ILE A 79 5.40 -17.64 0.25
C ILE A 79 3.96 -18.04 0.60
N GLY A 80 3.73 -18.45 1.85
CA GLY A 80 2.40 -18.81 2.33
C GLY A 80 1.50 -17.57 2.42
N MET A 81 0.30 -17.64 1.85
CA MET A 81 -0.71 -16.60 2.03
C MET A 81 -1.82 -17.06 2.95
N GLU A 82 -1.92 -16.38 4.09
CA GLU A 82 -3.07 -16.51 4.96
C GLU A 82 -4.32 -15.87 4.32
N PRO A 83 -5.53 -16.36 4.63
CA PRO A 83 -6.77 -15.83 4.06
C PRO A 83 -6.95 -14.32 4.26
N GLY A 84 -6.52 -13.78 5.41
CA GLY A 84 -6.58 -12.35 5.70
C GLY A 84 -5.72 -11.52 4.75
N LEU A 85 -4.50 -11.97 4.48
CA LEU A 85 -3.58 -11.29 3.57
C LEU A 85 -4.02 -11.45 2.11
N TRP A 86 -4.61 -12.59 1.74
CA TRP A 86 -5.25 -12.76 0.42
C TRP A 86 -6.40 -11.76 0.19
N ILE A 87 -7.26 -11.53 1.18
CA ILE A 87 -8.33 -10.51 1.10
C ILE A 87 -7.72 -9.11 0.86
N MET A 88 -6.59 -8.80 1.50
CA MET A 88 -5.89 -7.53 1.27
C MET A 88 -5.43 -7.37 -0.18
N THR A 89 -4.97 -8.46 -0.83
CA THR A 89 -4.61 -8.41 -2.26
C THR A 89 -5.81 -8.11 -3.18
N PHE A 90 -7.01 -8.54 -2.79
CA PHE A 90 -8.25 -8.19 -3.50
C PHE A 90 -8.55 -6.69 -3.37
N LEU A 91 -8.35 -6.11 -2.17
CA LEU A 91 -8.49 -4.67 -1.94
C LEU A 91 -7.46 -3.85 -2.73
N ILE A 92 -6.22 -4.33 -2.89
CA ILE A 92 -5.23 -3.71 -3.78
C ILE A 92 -5.77 -3.63 -5.21
N GLY A 93 -6.35 -4.72 -5.71
CA GLY A 93 -6.96 -4.77 -7.04
C GLY A 93 -8.12 -3.79 -7.21
N LEU A 94 -8.98 -3.66 -6.20
CA LEU A 94 -10.07 -2.66 -6.20
C LEU A 94 -9.55 -1.22 -6.21
N LEU A 95 -8.49 -0.92 -5.45
CA LEU A 95 -7.85 0.40 -5.44
C LEU A 95 -7.17 0.70 -6.78
N ALA A 96 -6.59 -0.30 -7.43
CA ALA A 96 -6.05 -0.19 -8.78
C ALA A 96 -7.16 0.11 -9.81
N ALA A 97 -8.28 -0.62 -9.77
CA ALA A 97 -9.43 -0.32 -10.62
C ALA A 97 -10.03 1.06 -10.36
N LYS A 98 -10.15 1.47 -9.09
CA LYS A 98 -10.65 2.80 -8.73
C LYS A 98 -9.83 3.89 -9.40
N TYR A 99 -8.51 3.72 -9.40
CA TYR A 99 -7.60 4.67 -10.04
C TYR A 99 -7.82 4.73 -11.56
N VAL A 100 -8.00 3.60 -12.23
CA VAL A 100 -8.22 3.54 -13.69
C VAL A 100 -9.61 4.04 -14.11
N VAL A 101 -10.63 3.75 -13.32
CA VAL A 101 -12.03 4.16 -13.58
C VAL A 101 -12.21 5.67 -13.39
N ASN A 102 -11.62 6.23 -12.33
CA ASN A 102 -11.73 7.66 -12.02
C ASN A 102 -10.63 8.51 -12.67
N GLY A 103 -9.57 7.88 -13.15
CA GLY A 103 -8.45 8.53 -13.80
C GLY A 103 -8.70 8.74 -15.30
N GLU A 104 -8.26 9.88 -15.80
CA GLU A 104 -8.13 10.17 -17.23
C GLU A 104 -6.85 9.51 -17.77
N LEU A 105 -6.73 8.19 -17.65
CA LEU A 105 -5.68 7.43 -18.34
C LEU A 105 -6.13 7.21 -19.78
N GLN A 106 -5.61 8.00 -20.70
CA GLN A 106 -5.85 7.89 -22.15
C GLN A 106 -4.82 6.96 -22.80
N ALA A 107 -4.71 5.71 -22.34
CA ALA A 107 -3.81 4.69 -22.94
C ALA A 107 -2.33 5.09 -23.03
N GLU A 108 -1.86 6.01 -22.18
CA GLU A 108 -0.45 6.40 -22.07
C GLU A 108 0.34 5.39 -21.23
N TYR A 109 0.40 4.14 -21.70
CA TYR A 109 1.07 3.04 -21.02
C TYR A 109 2.53 3.36 -20.68
N GLY A 110 3.23 4.10 -21.55
CA GLY A 110 4.63 4.48 -21.31
C GLY A 110 4.82 5.32 -20.04
N GLU A 111 3.95 6.31 -19.81
CA GLU A 111 4.01 7.13 -18.60
C GLU A 111 3.56 6.36 -17.36
N LEU A 112 2.53 5.51 -17.51
CA LEU A 112 2.07 4.64 -16.42
C LEU A 112 3.19 3.69 -15.97
N PHE A 113 3.84 2.98 -16.90
CA PHE A 113 4.94 2.07 -16.59
C PHE A 113 6.13 2.81 -15.99
N TRP A 114 6.45 4.00 -16.49
CA TRP A 114 7.55 4.79 -15.95
C TRP A 114 7.31 5.21 -14.49
N GLU A 115 6.15 5.78 -14.19
CA GLU A 115 5.83 6.23 -12.83
C GLU A 115 5.66 5.07 -11.84
N THR A 116 5.06 3.97 -12.29
CA THR A 116 4.88 2.77 -11.45
C THR A 116 6.19 2.01 -11.25
N ALA A 117 7.11 2.01 -12.22
CA ALA A 117 8.45 1.44 -12.06
C ALA A 117 9.28 2.23 -11.05
N LEU A 118 9.15 3.57 -11.01
CA LEU A 118 9.86 4.40 -10.04
C LEU A 118 9.43 4.10 -8.60
N ILE A 119 8.11 4.03 -8.34
CA ILE A 119 7.64 3.71 -6.99
C ILE A 119 7.99 2.28 -6.57
N TRP A 120 7.92 1.34 -7.51
CA TRP A 120 8.36 -0.03 -7.29
C TRP A 120 9.85 -0.10 -6.96
N GLY A 121 10.70 0.65 -7.65
CA GLY A 121 12.12 0.73 -7.35
C GLY A 121 12.40 1.25 -5.93
N PHE A 122 11.73 2.33 -5.52
CA PHE A 122 11.84 2.84 -4.15
C PHE A 122 11.30 1.87 -3.10
N TRP A 123 10.23 1.16 -3.41
CA TRP A 123 9.68 0.12 -2.54
C TRP A 123 10.69 -1.01 -2.33
N VAL A 124 11.27 -1.56 -3.39
CA VAL A 124 12.28 -2.64 -3.29
C VAL A 124 13.50 -2.17 -2.50
N LEU A 125 13.98 -0.94 -2.74
CA LEU A 125 15.12 -0.37 -2.03
C LEU A 125 14.84 -0.25 -0.52
N LEU A 126 13.69 0.33 -0.15
CA LEU A 126 13.31 0.50 1.25
C LEU A 126 13.03 -0.85 1.93
N ALA A 127 12.46 -1.82 1.22
CA ALA A 127 12.28 -3.18 1.72
C ALA A 127 13.63 -3.87 1.98
N ALA A 128 14.62 -3.70 1.10
CA ALA A 128 15.96 -4.23 1.31
C ALA A 128 16.65 -3.62 2.54
N VAL A 129 16.52 -2.30 2.74
CA VAL A 129 17.02 -1.63 3.96
C VAL A 129 16.31 -2.16 5.20
N ARG A 130 14.99 -2.37 5.12
CA ARG A 130 14.17 -2.85 6.24
C ARG A 130 14.47 -4.31 6.60
N GLU A 131 14.63 -5.17 5.60
CA GLU A 131 15.08 -6.57 5.76
C GLU A 131 16.47 -6.60 6.42
N PHE A 132 17.42 -5.82 5.91
CA PHE A 132 18.77 -5.74 6.46
C PHE A 132 18.80 -5.28 7.92
N CYS A 133 18.05 -4.22 8.27
CA CYS A 133 17.98 -3.74 9.65
C CYS A 133 17.24 -4.71 10.58
N GLY A 134 16.29 -5.48 10.07
CA GLY A 134 15.45 -6.40 10.85
C GLY A 134 16.09 -7.77 11.09
N THR A 135 16.72 -8.35 10.06
CA THR A 135 17.29 -9.71 10.10
C THR A 135 18.78 -9.76 9.77
N GLY A 136 19.41 -8.68 9.28
CA GLY A 136 20.78 -8.72 8.74
C GLY A 136 20.90 -9.45 7.39
N GLU A 137 19.76 -9.83 6.82
CA GLU A 137 19.68 -10.56 5.55
C GLU A 137 19.21 -9.61 4.44
N VAL A 138 19.61 -9.93 3.22
CA VAL A 138 18.98 -9.39 2.01
C VAL A 138 18.66 -10.56 1.12
N PHE A 139 17.39 -10.66 0.71
CA PHE A 139 16.91 -11.76 -0.12
C PHE A 139 17.09 -13.14 0.55
N GLY A 140 16.93 -13.20 1.88
CA GLY A 140 17.13 -14.40 2.69
C GLY A 140 18.57 -14.90 2.75
N LYS A 141 19.55 -14.08 2.32
CA LYS A 141 20.97 -14.36 2.49
C LYS A 141 21.55 -13.43 3.54
N LEU A 142 22.14 -14.02 4.58
CA LEU A 142 22.80 -13.26 5.64
C LEU A 142 24.02 -12.54 5.07
N LEU A 143 23.99 -11.21 5.11
CA LEU A 143 25.09 -10.36 4.66
C LEU A 143 26.00 -9.98 5.82
N MET A 144 25.38 -9.63 6.95
CA MET A 144 26.09 -9.16 8.13
C MET A 144 25.26 -9.45 9.39
N GLU A 145 25.93 -9.64 10.52
CA GLU A 145 25.30 -9.67 11.83
C GLU A 145 25.51 -8.31 12.53
N PRO A 146 24.72 -7.28 12.21
CA PRO A 146 24.83 -5.99 12.90
C PRO A 146 24.32 -6.11 14.34
N GLU A 147 25.00 -5.44 15.27
CA GLU A 147 24.59 -5.37 16.69
C GLU A 147 23.22 -4.70 16.88
N PHE A 148 22.78 -3.87 15.93
CA PHE A 148 21.52 -3.12 15.96
C PHE A 148 20.32 -3.87 15.35
N ARG A 149 20.30 -5.20 15.37
CA ARG A 149 19.19 -5.99 14.79
C ARG A 149 17.93 -5.88 15.64
N SER A 150 16.83 -5.42 15.05
CA SER A 150 15.52 -5.40 15.72
C SER A 150 14.42 -5.92 14.82
N ARG A 151 13.82 -7.06 15.20
CA ARG A 151 12.67 -7.64 14.48
C ARG A 151 11.47 -6.69 14.41
N LYS A 152 11.36 -5.75 15.35
CA LYS A 152 10.33 -4.69 15.34
C LYS A 152 10.40 -3.80 14.09
N ILE A 153 11.56 -3.72 13.44
CA ILE A 153 11.72 -2.97 12.18
C ILE A 153 10.93 -3.64 11.04
N LEU A 154 10.63 -4.94 11.13
CA LEU A 154 9.81 -5.67 10.16
C LEU A 154 8.31 -5.58 10.45
N ASP A 155 7.91 -4.99 11.58
CA ASP A 155 6.49 -4.82 11.94
C ASP A 155 5.84 -3.70 11.12
N ILE A 156 4.52 -3.81 10.95
CA ILE A 156 3.66 -2.91 10.16
C ILE A 156 3.91 -1.40 10.42
N THR A 157 4.33 -1.03 11.64
CA THR A 157 4.67 0.34 12.03
C THR A 157 5.71 0.95 11.10
N PHE A 158 6.78 0.20 10.80
CA PHE A 158 7.81 0.63 9.86
C PHE A 158 7.36 0.46 8.41
N ALA A 159 6.39 -0.41 8.13
CA ALA A 159 5.76 -0.50 6.80
C ALA A 159 5.04 0.81 6.43
N PHE A 160 4.36 1.45 7.39
CA PHE A 160 3.76 2.78 7.22
C PHE A 160 4.80 3.85 6.90
N LEU A 161 5.95 3.80 7.58
CA LEU A 161 7.06 4.69 7.29
C LEU A 161 7.63 4.45 5.89
N THR A 162 7.84 3.19 5.49
CA THR A 162 8.33 2.85 4.15
C THR A 162 7.34 3.25 3.06
N ALA A 163 6.04 3.08 3.27
CA ALA A 163 5.01 3.51 2.32
C ALA A 163 5.03 5.03 2.15
N GLY A 164 5.10 5.79 3.25
CA GLY A 164 5.20 7.24 3.22
C GLY A 164 6.47 7.75 2.52
N LEU A 165 7.62 7.15 2.81
CA LEU A 165 8.90 7.50 2.19
C LEU A 165 8.95 7.12 0.71
N ALA A 166 8.53 5.93 0.32
CA ALA A 166 8.51 5.49 -1.07
C ALA A 166 7.67 6.42 -1.95
N LEU A 167 6.47 6.78 -1.46
CA LEU A 167 5.59 7.73 -2.12
C LEU A 167 6.20 9.14 -2.19
N ALA A 168 6.80 9.61 -1.10
CA ALA A 168 7.42 10.94 -1.05
C ALA A 168 8.62 11.04 -2.00
N PHE A 169 9.49 10.04 -2.04
CA PHE A 169 10.63 10.00 -2.96
C PHE A 169 10.18 9.96 -4.41
N THR A 170 9.19 9.13 -4.73
CA THR A 170 8.59 9.07 -6.07
C THR A 170 8.02 10.44 -6.48
N ASN A 171 7.24 11.08 -5.61
CA ASN A 171 6.71 12.42 -5.84
C ASN A 171 7.80 13.48 -6.00
N GLY A 172 8.89 13.36 -5.25
CA GLY A 172 10.04 14.25 -5.31
C GLY A 172 10.75 14.16 -6.67
N VAL A 173 11.00 12.94 -7.15
CA VAL A 173 11.62 12.68 -8.46
C VAL A 173 10.71 13.14 -9.60
N LEU A 174 9.42 12.82 -9.53
CA LEU A 174 8.44 13.20 -10.55
C LEU A 174 8.03 14.68 -10.48
N LYS A 175 8.37 15.39 -9.40
CA LYS A 175 7.90 16.75 -9.10
C LYS A 175 6.37 16.89 -9.16
N LYS A 176 5.65 15.84 -8.74
CA LYS A 176 4.17 15.76 -8.73
C LYS A 176 3.61 15.86 -7.30
N LYS A 177 2.31 16.14 -7.18
CA LYS A 177 1.61 16.33 -5.88
C LYS A 177 0.48 15.32 -5.70
N SER A 178 0.35 14.78 -4.48
CA SER A 178 -0.69 13.82 -4.07
C SER A 178 -1.91 14.50 -3.44
N THR A 179 -2.58 15.39 -4.18
CA THR A 179 -3.65 16.22 -3.60
C THR A 179 -5.06 15.60 -3.59
N ASP A 180 -5.34 14.55 -4.39
CA ASP A 180 -6.69 13.95 -4.54
C ASP A 180 -6.75 12.46 -4.16
N THR A 181 -5.96 12.02 -3.19
CA THR A 181 -5.96 10.62 -2.72
C THR A 181 -6.83 10.43 -1.48
N ASN A 182 -7.69 9.41 -1.49
CA ASN A 182 -8.51 8.99 -0.36
C ASN A 182 -7.74 8.01 0.53
N SER A 183 -6.87 8.56 1.36
CA SER A 183 -6.08 7.79 2.35
C SER A 183 -6.89 6.87 3.25
N LEU A 184 -8.13 7.22 3.59
CA LEU A 184 -8.99 6.40 4.46
C LEU A 184 -9.27 5.02 3.87
N LEU A 185 -9.32 4.89 2.55
CA LEU A 185 -9.53 3.60 1.89
C LEU A 185 -8.32 2.67 2.03
N VAL A 186 -7.14 3.22 2.29
CA VAL A 186 -5.93 2.45 2.59
C VAL A 186 -5.84 2.18 4.09
N MET A 187 -6.13 3.20 4.91
CA MET A 187 -5.98 3.09 6.37
C MET A 187 -6.96 2.13 7.01
N ILE A 188 -8.23 2.13 6.61
CA ILE A 188 -9.26 1.28 7.25
C ILE A 188 -8.90 -0.21 7.10
N PRO A 189 -8.62 -0.74 5.90
CA PRO A 189 -8.16 -2.12 5.75
C PRO A 189 -6.87 -2.42 6.52
N ALA A 190 -5.90 -1.49 6.48
CA ALA A 190 -4.63 -1.67 7.17
C ALA A 190 -4.80 -1.79 8.69
N VAL A 191 -5.69 -0.99 9.30
CA VAL A 191 -5.99 -1.04 10.74
C VAL A 191 -6.76 -2.29 11.13
N ILE A 192 -7.71 -2.74 10.30
CA ILE A 192 -8.47 -3.96 10.53
C ILE A 192 -7.54 -5.18 10.51
N TYR A 193 -6.61 -5.21 9.55
CA TYR A 193 -5.65 -6.30 9.40
C TYR A 193 -4.55 -6.24 10.47
N ALA A 194 -3.87 -5.10 10.57
CA ALA A 194 -2.76 -4.90 11.49
C ALA A 194 -3.24 -4.12 12.71
N ARG A 195 -3.77 -4.87 13.68
CA ARG A 195 -4.26 -4.33 14.95
C ARG A 195 -3.07 -3.81 15.76
N PRO A 196 -3.01 -2.51 16.09
CA PRO A 196 -1.82 -1.91 16.70
C PRO A 196 -1.61 -2.30 18.17
N PHE A 197 -2.68 -2.68 18.86
CA PHE A 197 -2.65 -3.15 20.25
C PHE A 197 -3.83 -4.10 20.49
N VAL A 198 -3.80 -4.83 21.60
CA VAL A 198 -4.90 -5.67 22.08
C VAL A 198 -5.28 -5.20 23.48
N LEU A 199 -6.58 -5.07 23.73
CA LEU A 199 -7.09 -4.60 25.02
C LEU A 199 -7.35 -5.80 25.93
N ASP A 200 -6.51 -5.99 26.93
CA ASP A 200 -6.69 -7.04 27.93
C ASP A 200 -7.82 -6.65 28.90
N GLY A 201 -8.86 -7.49 28.99
CA GLY A 201 -9.96 -7.33 29.95
C GLY A 201 -11.29 -6.77 29.40
N GLY A 202 -11.35 -6.40 28.12
CA GLY A 202 -12.61 -6.12 27.42
C GLY A 202 -13.12 -7.37 26.70
N GLY A 203 -14.44 -7.62 26.68
CA GLY A 203 -15.00 -8.69 25.84
C GLY A 203 -14.54 -8.58 24.39
N GLU A 204 -14.39 -9.71 23.69
CA GLU A 204 -13.72 -9.81 22.38
C GLU A 204 -14.22 -8.80 21.33
N LEU A 205 -15.52 -8.51 21.33
CA LEU A 205 -16.12 -7.50 20.45
C LEU A 205 -15.76 -6.06 20.84
N VAL A 206 -15.71 -5.75 22.14
CA VAL A 206 -15.38 -4.42 22.64
C VAL A 206 -13.91 -4.11 22.38
N SER A 207 -13.02 -5.08 22.64
CA SER A 207 -11.60 -4.94 22.33
C SER A 207 -11.36 -4.77 20.83
N LEU A 208 -12.08 -5.51 19.98
CA LEU A 208 -11.99 -5.36 18.52
C LEU A 208 -12.47 -3.99 18.04
N ILE A 209 -13.63 -3.51 18.51
CA ILE A 209 -14.14 -2.19 18.13
C ILE A 209 -13.17 -1.09 18.58
N TRP A 210 -12.64 -1.19 19.80
CA TRP A 210 -11.76 -0.17 20.36
C TRP A 210 -10.40 -0.10 19.64
N THR A 211 -9.82 -1.26 19.33
CA THR A 211 -8.52 -1.36 18.65
C THR A 211 -8.57 -0.83 17.22
N ILE A 212 -9.74 -0.81 16.57
CA ILE A 212 -9.95 -0.18 15.28
C ILE A 212 -10.29 1.31 15.41
N ALA A 213 -11.17 1.66 16.35
CA ALA A 213 -11.67 3.02 16.50
C ALA A 213 -10.59 4.01 16.93
N VAL A 214 -9.76 3.66 17.93
CA VAL A 214 -8.76 4.59 18.49
C VAL A 214 -7.73 5.04 17.44
N PRO A 215 -7.07 4.14 16.68
CA PRO A 215 -6.12 4.56 15.64
C PRO A 215 -6.77 5.42 14.57
N LEU A 216 -8.01 5.10 14.15
CA LEU A 216 -8.71 5.85 13.11
C LEU A 216 -9.13 7.24 13.59
N ILE A 217 -9.57 7.39 14.84
CA ILE A 217 -9.90 8.70 15.41
C ILE A 217 -8.65 9.57 15.53
N LEU A 218 -7.54 9.01 16.01
CA LEU A 218 -6.25 9.71 16.06
C LEU A 218 -5.80 10.12 14.65
N PHE A 219 -5.92 9.21 13.68
CA PHE A 219 -5.60 9.50 12.29
C PHE A 219 -6.43 10.65 11.72
N LEU A 220 -7.75 10.66 11.94
CA LEU A 220 -8.64 11.72 11.48
C LEU A 220 -8.27 13.08 12.10
N SER A 221 -7.90 13.08 13.39
CA SER A 221 -7.42 14.26 14.10
C SER A 221 -6.13 14.82 13.47
N VAL A 222 -5.14 13.93 13.23
CA VAL A 222 -3.87 14.31 12.62
C VAL A 222 -4.07 14.77 11.17
N LYS A 223 -4.89 14.07 10.39
CA LYS A 223 -5.23 14.44 9.00
C LYS A 223 -5.83 15.85 8.92
N ARG A 224 -6.72 16.20 9.86
CA ARG A 224 -7.30 17.55 9.93
C ARG A 224 -6.24 18.61 10.21
N THR A 225 -5.27 18.30 11.08
CA THR A 225 -4.14 19.19 11.41
C THR A 225 -3.15 19.32 10.26
N LEU A 226 -2.82 18.21 9.57
CA LEU A 226 -1.91 18.17 8.44
C LEU A 226 -2.37 19.04 7.26
N ARG A 227 -3.68 19.25 7.11
CA ARG A 227 -4.25 20.15 6.09
C ARG A 227 -3.71 21.59 6.22
N PHE A 228 -3.38 22.03 7.44
CA PHE A 228 -2.86 23.36 7.74
C PHE A 228 -1.33 23.41 7.81
N SER A 229 -0.66 22.25 7.74
CA SER A 229 0.80 22.18 7.81
C SER A 229 1.46 22.57 6.48
N ARG A 230 2.60 23.27 6.56
CA ARG A 230 3.46 23.59 5.41
C ARG A 230 4.35 22.40 5.06
N THR A 231 3.74 21.31 4.64
CA THR A 231 4.49 20.14 4.13
C THR A 231 5.08 20.44 2.76
N GLY A 232 6.31 19.97 2.51
CA GLY A 232 6.96 20.07 1.20
C GLY A 232 6.11 19.40 0.11
N ALA A 233 6.23 19.87 -1.14
CA ALA A 233 5.36 19.44 -2.23
C ALA A 233 5.32 17.91 -2.44
N ALA A 234 6.43 17.22 -2.20
CA ALA A 234 6.57 15.77 -2.34
C ALA A 234 5.89 14.98 -1.21
N PHE A 235 5.83 15.53 0.00
CA PHE A 235 5.25 14.88 1.19
C PHE A 235 3.75 15.15 1.36
N ARG A 236 3.22 16.15 0.66
CA ARG A 236 1.84 16.61 0.85
C ARG A 236 0.82 15.55 0.41
N GLY A 237 -0.17 15.28 1.28
CA GLY A 237 -1.24 14.32 1.04
C GLY A 237 -0.93 12.93 1.60
N LEU A 238 -1.19 11.88 0.81
CA LEU A 238 -0.99 10.47 1.18
C LEU A 238 0.37 10.17 1.85
N PRO A 239 1.53 10.68 1.38
CA PRO A 239 2.82 10.34 1.97
C PRO A 239 2.94 10.79 3.43
N ALA A 240 2.62 12.05 3.75
CA ALA A 240 2.63 12.56 5.13
C ALA A 240 1.60 11.85 6.01
N GLU A 241 0.45 11.49 5.44
CA GLU A 241 -0.58 10.74 6.16
C GLU A 241 -0.11 9.31 6.53
N MET A 242 0.60 8.62 5.63
CA MET A 242 1.22 7.31 5.91
C MET A 242 2.31 7.42 6.99
N LEU A 243 3.19 8.42 6.90
CA LEU A 243 4.21 8.66 7.93
C LEU A 243 3.57 8.91 9.30
N SER A 244 2.51 9.72 9.34
CA SER A 244 1.80 10.01 10.58
C SER A 244 1.18 8.77 11.22
N MET A 245 0.67 7.84 10.42
CA MET A 245 0.18 6.57 10.92
C MET A 245 1.29 5.69 11.47
N GLY A 246 2.48 5.69 10.85
CA GLY A 246 3.64 5.02 11.42
C GLY A 246 3.96 5.52 12.83
N PHE A 247 3.89 6.84 13.08
CA PHE A 247 4.07 7.39 14.42
C PHE A 247 2.93 7.04 15.38
N ILE A 248 1.67 7.09 14.93
CA ILE A 248 0.53 6.68 15.76
C ILE A 248 0.67 5.21 16.19
N TYR A 249 1.03 4.34 15.25
CA TYR A 249 1.27 2.92 15.52
C TYR A 249 2.41 2.72 16.50
N MET A 250 3.50 3.48 16.34
CA MET A 250 4.64 3.40 17.25
C MET A 250 4.24 3.75 18.68
N ILE A 251 3.46 4.82 18.87
CA ILE A 251 2.96 5.25 20.18
C ILE A 251 2.00 4.20 20.78
N LEU A 252 1.07 3.68 19.97
CA LEU A 252 0.08 2.71 20.44
C LEU A 252 0.68 1.34 20.73
N SER A 253 1.73 0.93 20.00
CA SER A 253 2.40 -0.37 20.16
C SER A 253 3.28 -0.49 21.41
N ILE A 254 3.46 0.60 22.16
CA ILE A 254 4.19 0.60 23.44
C ILE A 254 3.33 -0.01 24.56
N TYR A 255 2.00 -0.02 24.40
CA TYR A 255 1.03 -0.54 25.35
C TYR A 255 0.56 -1.94 24.94
#